data_AF-A0A970SBT6-F1
#
_entry.id   AF-A0A970SBT6-F1
#
_cell.length_a   1.000
_cell.length_b   1.000
_cell.length_c   1.000
_cell.angle_alpha   90.00
_cell.angle_beta   90.00
_cell.angle_gamma   90.00
#
_symmetry.space_group_name_H-M   'P 1'
#
loop_
_entity.id
_entity.type
_entity.pdbx_description
1 polymer ?
#
loop_
_entity_poly.entity_id
_entity_poly.type
_entity_poly.pdbx_seq_one_letter_code
_entity_poly.pdbx_strand_id
1 'polypeptide(L)'
;MPDKPENKTATPRDAGAGPTGVAHTSADAPSARPLLDDAHAAKTDAPTVAPQANPQRTAAAKKPARPVRNRLREIRLEQMMSKAELARKAGLSVLTVTRIENGFGCRMDTKRKILKALGLKVADRRKVFEDD
;
A
#
# COMPACT_ATOMS: atom_id res chain seq x y z
N MET A 1 46.47 -10.46 -42.79
CA MET A 1 46.25 -9.00 -42.73
C MET A 1 46.59 -8.56 -41.31
N PRO A 2 47.50 -7.59 -41.17
CA PRO A 2 48.33 -7.34 -39.99
C PRO A 2 47.65 -6.64 -38.81
N ASP A 3 48.31 -6.81 -37.67
CA ASP A 3 48.14 -6.22 -36.34
C ASP A 3 48.14 -4.67 -36.23
N LYS A 4 47.35 -4.17 -35.25
CA LYS A 4 47.43 -2.91 -34.44
C LYS A 4 47.40 -1.54 -35.14
N PRO A 5 47.09 -0.38 -34.47
CA PRO A 5 47.29 -0.03 -33.04
C PRO A 5 46.05 0.56 -32.31
N GLU A 6 45.86 0.27 -31.01
CA GLU A 6 46.13 1.17 -29.87
C GLU A 6 45.72 2.65 -30.06
N ASN A 7 44.61 3.05 -29.42
CA ASN A 7 44.45 4.44 -28.98
C ASN A 7 44.28 4.47 -27.44
N LYS A 8 45.37 4.88 -26.79
CA LYS A 8 45.41 5.33 -25.40
C LYS A 8 45.17 6.83 -25.43
N THR A 9 44.12 7.32 -24.79
CA THR A 9 44.10 8.69 -24.27
C THR A 9 43.48 8.65 -22.89
N ALA A 10 44.36 8.76 -21.90
CA ALA A 10 44.02 9.08 -20.53
C ALA A 10 43.73 10.58 -20.44
N THR A 11 42.64 10.94 -19.78
CA THR A 11 42.44 12.31 -19.25
C THR A 11 42.19 12.18 -17.75
N PRO A 12 42.96 12.89 -16.90
CA PRO A 12 42.83 12.80 -15.45
C PRO A 12 41.83 13.80 -14.86
N ARG A 13 41.29 13.41 -13.70
CA ARG A 13 40.97 14.22 -12.50
C ARG A 13 40.15 15.51 -12.69
N ASP A 14 38.88 15.43 -12.31
CA ASP A 14 38.20 16.56 -11.66
C ASP A 14 38.07 16.27 -10.17
N ALA A 15 38.71 17.11 -9.37
CA ALA A 15 38.68 17.12 -7.92
C ALA A 15 37.83 18.33 -7.49
N GLY A 16 36.54 18.11 -7.26
CA GLY A 16 35.64 19.09 -6.65
C GLY A 16 35.45 18.81 -5.16
N ALA A 17 36.27 19.44 -4.34
CA ALA A 17 36.10 19.49 -2.89
C ALA A 17 34.92 20.40 -2.50
N GLY A 18 34.17 19.98 -1.48
CA GLY A 18 33.31 20.89 -0.72
C GLY A 18 32.54 20.21 0.41
N PRO A 19 33.11 20.12 1.64
CA PRO A 19 32.34 19.90 2.84
C PRO A 19 32.31 21.18 3.70
N THR A 20 31.17 21.87 3.70
CA THR A 20 30.78 22.86 4.71
C THR A 20 29.27 22.70 4.87
N GLY A 21 28.73 22.14 5.95
CA GLY A 21 29.03 22.45 7.33
C GLY A 21 28.15 23.62 7.76
N VAL A 22 26.89 23.34 8.09
CA VAL A 22 26.08 24.21 8.96
C VAL A 22 25.31 23.33 9.95
N ALA A 23 25.83 23.31 11.17
CA ALA A 23 25.22 22.74 12.35
C ALA A 23 24.48 23.86 13.08
N HIS A 24 23.16 23.75 13.19
CA HIS A 24 22.28 24.56 14.04
C HIS A 24 21.03 23.68 14.24
N THR A 25 20.48 23.36 15.41
CA THR A 25 20.69 23.74 16.80
C THR A 25 19.95 22.69 17.62
N SER A 26 20.55 22.27 18.73
CA SER A 26 19.90 21.65 19.87
C SER A 26 18.71 22.48 20.38
N ALA A 27 17.55 21.85 20.53
CA ALA A 27 16.48 22.24 21.46
C ALA A 27 15.59 21.00 21.66
N ASP A 28 15.74 20.30 22.79
CA ASP A 28 15.01 20.57 24.03
C ASP A 28 13.67 19.82 24.04
N ALA A 29 13.64 18.77 24.87
CA ALA A 29 12.42 18.12 25.26
C ALA A 29 11.85 18.84 26.49
N PRO A 30 10.57 19.21 26.49
CA PRO A 30 9.85 19.36 27.73
C PRO A 30 8.73 18.33 27.84
N SER A 31 8.91 17.45 28.80
CA SER A 31 7.81 16.80 29.50
C SER A 31 7.03 17.88 30.26
N ALA A 32 5.79 18.17 29.86
CA ALA A 32 4.82 18.84 30.72
C ALA A 32 3.39 18.65 30.20
N ARG A 33 2.53 18.06 31.06
CA ARG A 33 1.08 18.07 30.92
C ARG A 33 0.56 19.39 31.50
N PRO A 34 -0.49 19.99 30.91
CA PRO A 34 -1.52 20.70 31.68
C PRO A 34 -2.88 20.06 31.36
N LEU A 35 -3.56 19.40 32.30
CA LEU A 35 -4.46 20.01 33.29
C LEU A 35 -5.45 20.98 32.62
N LEU A 36 -6.60 20.41 32.23
CA LEU A 36 -7.97 20.93 32.25
C LEU A 36 -8.14 22.44 32.48
N ASP A 37 -8.90 23.08 31.59
CA ASP A 37 -9.82 24.15 31.99
C ASP A 37 -11.07 24.20 31.09
N ASP A 38 -12.14 24.68 31.69
CA ASP A 38 -13.54 24.45 31.39
C ASP A 38 -14.13 25.20 30.18
N ALA A 39 -15.26 24.64 29.73
CA ALA A 39 -16.30 25.18 28.84
C ALA A 39 -16.31 26.68 28.54
N HIS A 40 -16.57 27.05 27.28
CA HIS A 40 -17.48 28.16 26.95
C HIS A 40 -18.30 27.87 25.68
N ALA A 41 -19.58 28.15 25.82
CA ALA A 41 -20.64 27.83 24.90
C ALA A 41 -20.69 28.75 23.67
N ALA A 42 -21.13 28.15 22.56
CA ALA A 42 -21.96 28.71 21.48
C ALA A 42 -21.53 30.02 20.80
N LYS A 43 -21.36 29.95 19.46
CA LYS A 43 -22.39 30.39 18.49
C LYS A 43 -21.91 30.19 17.04
N THR A 44 -22.81 29.60 16.23
CA THR A 44 -23.10 29.80 14.79
C THR A 44 -22.03 30.49 13.94
N ASP A 45 -21.51 29.87 12.87
CA ASP A 45 -22.17 29.84 11.55
C ASP A 45 -21.75 28.58 10.75
N ALA A 46 -22.74 27.86 10.23
CA ALA A 46 -22.55 26.66 9.41
C ALA A 46 -22.42 27.05 7.94
N PRO A 47 -21.36 26.65 7.21
CA PRO A 47 -21.49 26.51 5.77
C PRO A 47 -22.25 25.20 5.53
N THR A 48 -23.52 25.34 5.17
CA THR A 48 -24.35 24.30 4.57
C THR A 48 -23.64 23.72 3.35
N VAL A 49 -22.81 22.70 3.53
CA VAL A 49 -22.47 21.76 2.48
C VAL A 49 -23.53 20.68 2.54
N ALA A 50 -24.51 20.81 1.65
CA ALA A 50 -25.55 19.81 1.44
C ALA A 50 -24.93 18.40 1.34
N PRO A 51 -25.54 17.38 1.98
CA PRO A 51 -25.15 16.01 1.73
C PRO A 51 -25.53 15.70 0.29
N GLN A 52 -24.55 15.66 -0.60
CA GLN A 52 -24.76 15.06 -1.92
C GLN A 52 -24.95 13.56 -1.72
N ALA A 53 -26.20 13.19 -1.43
CA ALA A 53 -26.71 11.85 -1.57
C ALA A 53 -26.61 11.48 -3.05
N ASN A 54 -25.62 10.65 -3.40
CA ASN A 54 -25.52 10.09 -4.74
C ASN A 54 -26.56 8.96 -4.87
N PRO A 55 -27.63 9.10 -5.69
CA PRO A 55 -28.76 8.17 -5.73
C PRO A 55 -28.51 6.97 -6.67
N GLN A 56 -27.28 6.47 -6.76
CA GLN A 56 -26.96 5.29 -7.57
C GLN A 56 -26.69 4.04 -6.71
N ARG A 57 -27.63 3.71 -5.82
CA ARG A 57 -27.78 2.34 -5.28
C ARG A 57 -28.93 1.64 -6.00
N THR A 58 -28.76 1.39 -7.30
CA THR A 58 -29.65 0.47 -8.01
C THR A 58 -29.29 -0.95 -7.60
N ALA A 59 -30.05 -1.49 -6.65
CA ALA A 59 -29.99 -2.87 -6.22
C ALA A 59 -30.45 -3.80 -7.36
N ALA A 60 -29.51 -4.23 -8.20
CA ALA A 60 -29.65 -5.48 -8.93
C ALA A 60 -29.05 -6.58 -8.04
N ALA A 61 -29.90 -7.27 -7.29
CA ALA A 61 -29.54 -8.42 -6.48
C ALA A 61 -29.07 -9.58 -7.39
N LYS A 62 -27.81 -9.53 -7.81
CA LYS A 62 -27.14 -10.64 -8.49
C LYS A 62 -27.04 -11.77 -7.47
N LYS A 63 -27.68 -12.93 -7.74
CA LYS A 63 -27.54 -14.17 -6.96
C LYS A 63 -26.09 -14.31 -6.50
N PRO A 64 -25.79 -14.60 -5.22
CA PRO A 64 -24.41 -14.76 -4.80
C PRO A 64 -23.84 -15.92 -5.61
N ALA A 65 -22.90 -15.59 -6.51
CA ALA A 65 -22.11 -16.61 -7.17
C ALA A 65 -21.53 -17.49 -6.07
N ARG A 66 -21.62 -18.82 -6.25
CA ARG A 66 -21.11 -19.78 -5.28
C ARG A 66 -19.67 -19.37 -4.91
N PRO A 67 -19.31 -19.35 -3.61
CA PRO A 67 -17.98 -18.96 -3.19
C PRO A 67 -16.98 -19.84 -3.92
N VAL A 68 -16.08 -19.20 -4.65
CA VAL A 68 -15.13 -19.92 -5.46
C VAL A 68 -13.96 -20.34 -4.59
N ARG A 69 -13.45 -21.55 -4.81
CA ARG A 69 -12.40 -22.11 -3.95
C ARG A 69 -11.10 -21.32 -4.15
N ASN A 70 -10.45 -20.93 -3.06
CA ASN A 70 -9.27 -20.08 -3.09
C ASN A 70 -8.28 -20.57 -2.02
N ARG A 71 -6.99 -20.69 -2.39
CA ARG A 71 -5.91 -21.12 -1.50
C ARG A 71 -5.21 -19.95 -0.78
N LEU A 72 -5.70 -18.72 -0.97
CA LEU A 72 -5.12 -17.52 -0.37
C LEU A 72 -4.97 -17.63 1.16
N ARG A 73 -5.94 -18.21 1.85
CA ARG A 73 -5.87 -18.40 3.30
C ARG A 73 -4.75 -19.36 3.69
N GLU A 74 -4.59 -20.45 2.97
CA GLU A 74 -3.56 -21.47 3.21
C GLU A 74 -2.17 -20.85 3.00
N ILE A 75 -1.94 -20.24 1.85
CA ILE A 75 -0.66 -19.58 1.51
C ILE A 75 -0.33 -18.46 2.50
N ARG A 76 -1.33 -17.70 2.96
CA ARG A 76 -1.12 -16.68 3.99
C ARG A 76 -0.61 -17.29 5.30
N LEU A 77 -1.16 -18.42 5.72
CA LEU A 77 -0.77 -19.11 6.96
C LEU A 77 0.61 -19.77 6.81
N GLU A 78 0.90 -20.36 5.65
CA GLU A 78 2.23 -20.90 5.31
C GLU A 78 3.32 -19.84 5.39
N GLN A 79 3.03 -18.61 4.93
CA GLN A 79 3.95 -17.48 5.03
C GLN A 79 3.92 -16.77 6.40
N MET A 80 3.25 -17.35 7.41
CA MET A 80 3.08 -16.80 8.76
C MET A 80 2.58 -15.35 8.80
N MET A 81 1.72 -14.94 7.85
CA MET A 81 1.19 -13.58 7.80
C MET A 81 -0.20 -13.48 8.42
N SER A 82 -0.46 -12.43 9.21
CA SER A 82 -1.82 -12.10 9.64
C SER A 82 -2.65 -11.51 8.49
N LYS A 83 -3.99 -11.52 8.60
CA LYS A 83 -4.87 -10.87 7.60
C LYS A 83 -4.54 -9.39 7.42
N ALA A 84 -4.21 -8.73 8.52
CA ALA A 84 -3.85 -7.32 8.53
C ALA A 84 -2.48 -7.07 7.87
N GLU A 85 -1.51 -7.95 8.08
CA GLU A 85 -0.21 -7.86 7.39
C GLU A 85 -0.33 -8.02 5.88
N LEU A 86 -1.07 -9.02 5.42
CA LEU A 86 -1.30 -9.22 3.99
C LEU A 86 -1.99 -7.99 3.38
N ALA A 87 -3.00 -7.45 4.07
CA ALA A 87 -3.71 -6.25 3.64
C ALA A 87 -2.77 -5.03 3.53
N ARG A 88 -1.91 -4.80 4.52
CA ARG A 88 -0.91 -3.72 4.51
C ARG A 88 0.09 -3.88 3.37
N LYS A 89 0.65 -5.08 3.17
CA LYS A 89 1.60 -5.38 2.08
C LYS A 89 0.97 -5.20 0.70
N ALA A 90 -0.30 -5.57 0.53
CA ALA A 90 -1.02 -5.44 -0.73
C ALA A 90 -1.62 -4.04 -0.96
N GLY A 91 -1.62 -3.15 0.04
CA GLY A 91 -2.32 -1.86 -0.03
C GLY A 91 -3.83 -2.03 -0.21
N LEU A 92 -4.42 -2.95 0.56
CA LEU A 92 -5.85 -3.28 0.57
C LEU A 92 -6.43 -3.12 1.98
N SER A 93 -7.76 -3.07 2.06
CA SER A 93 -8.44 -3.15 3.36
C SER A 93 -8.47 -4.60 3.88
N VAL A 94 -8.45 -4.76 5.21
CA VAL A 94 -8.57 -6.09 5.86
C VAL A 94 -9.89 -6.78 5.50
N LEU A 95 -10.97 -6.01 5.34
CA LEU A 95 -12.27 -6.50 4.90
C LEU A 95 -12.20 -7.09 3.48
N THR A 96 -11.51 -6.41 2.57
CA THR A 96 -11.31 -6.89 1.19
C THR A 96 -10.59 -8.24 1.17
N VAL A 97 -9.51 -8.37 1.95
CA VAL A 97 -8.77 -9.65 2.06
C VAL A 97 -9.66 -10.75 2.61
N THR A 98 -10.43 -10.46 3.67
CA THR A 98 -11.36 -11.45 4.28
C THR A 98 -12.42 -11.92 3.29
N ARG A 99 -12.97 -11.02 2.47
CA ARG A 99 -13.92 -11.40 1.40
C ARG A 99 -13.24 -12.31 0.36
N ILE A 100 -12.02 -11.99 -0.05
CA ILE A 100 -11.31 -12.78 -1.06
C ILE A 100 -10.96 -14.18 -0.51
N GLU A 101 -10.57 -14.29 0.76
CA GLU A 101 -10.37 -15.58 1.45
C GLU A 101 -11.65 -16.42 1.52
N ASN A 102 -12.82 -15.78 1.65
CA ASN A 102 -14.13 -16.44 1.66
C ASN A 102 -14.62 -16.82 0.25
N GLY A 103 -13.81 -16.64 -0.79
CA GLY A 103 -14.17 -17.02 -2.17
C GLY A 103 -15.01 -15.98 -2.91
N PHE A 104 -15.07 -14.73 -2.43
CA PHE A 104 -15.67 -13.67 -3.21
C PHE A 104 -14.70 -13.20 -4.31
N GLY A 105 -15.21 -13.09 -5.54
CA GLY A 105 -14.43 -12.60 -6.68
C GLY A 105 -13.89 -11.19 -6.45
N CYS A 106 -12.74 -10.90 -7.06
CA CYS A 106 -12.09 -9.58 -7.01
C CYS A 106 -11.56 -9.17 -8.39
N ARG A 107 -11.28 -7.87 -8.54
CA ARG A 107 -10.72 -7.30 -9.76
C ARG A 107 -9.29 -7.81 -10.00
N MET A 108 -8.87 -7.81 -11.26
CA MET A 108 -7.52 -8.20 -11.68
C MET A 108 -6.42 -7.36 -10.99
N ASP A 109 -6.66 -6.08 -10.75
CA ASP A 109 -5.75 -5.21 -10.02
C ASP A 109 -5.52 -5.69 -8.59
N THR A 110 -6.60 -6.14 -7.93
CA THR A 110 -6.54 -6.69 -6.57
C THR A 110 -5.80 -8.01 -6.55
N LYS A 111 -6.05 -8.91 -7.51
CA LYS A 111 -5.29 -10.15 -7.67
C LYS A 111 -3.79 -9.86 -7.83
N ARG A 112 -3.42 -8.89 -8.68
CA ARG A 112 -2.03 -8.47 -8.90
C ARG A 112 -1.37 -7.94 -7.61
N LYS A 113 -2.07 -7.10 -6.85
CA LYS A 113 -1.59 -6.56 -5.56
C LYS A 113 -1.32 -7.68 -4.56
N ILE A 114 -2.23 -8.65 -4.45
CA ILE A 114 -2.08 -9.80 -3.55
C ILE A 114 -0.91 -10.68 -3.98
N LEU A 115 -0.77 -11.00 -5.27
CA LEU A 115 0.36 -11.80 -5.78
C LEU A 115 1.69 -11.11 -5.48
N LYS A 116 1.78 -9.80 -5.70
CA LYS A 116 2.99 -9.01 -5.36
C LYS A 116 3.30 -9.07 -3.86
N ALA A 117 2.28 -9.00 -2.99
CA ALA A 117 2.45 -9.07 -1.54
C ALA A 117 2.93 -10.45 -1.05
N LEU A 118 2.56 -11.51 -1.77
CA LEU A 118 3.00 -12.89 -1.52
C LEU A 118 4.35 -13.23 -2.17
N GLY A 119 4.94 -12.30 -2.93
CA GLY A 119 6.18 -12.54 -3.68
C GLY A 119 6.01 -13.43 -4.91
N LEU A 120 4.78 -13.60 -5.40
CA LEU A 120 4.44 -14.46 -6.54
C LEU A 120 4.35 -13.68 -7.85
N LYS A 121 4.60 -14.36 -8.97
CA LYS A 121 4.44 -13.78 -10.31
C LYS A 121 2.97 -13.80 -10.73
N VAL A 122 2.61 -12.94 -11.69
CA VAL A 122 1.24 -12.90 -12.26
C VAL A 122 0.86 -14.24 -12.92
N ALA A 123 1.85 -14.98 -13.44
CA ALA A 123 1.68 -16.32 -14.00
C ALA A 123 1.20 -17.34 -12.93
N ASP A 124 1.59 -17.16 -11.68
CA ASP A 124 1.21 -18.04 -10.56
C ASP A 124 -0.20 -17.74 -10.02
N ARG A 125 -1.01 -16.90 -10.70
CA ARG A 125 -2.37 -16.55 -10.24
C ARG A 125 -3.23 -17.78 -9.97
N ARG A 126 -3.11 -18.82 -10.80
CA ARG A 126 -3.87 -20.08 -10.68
C ARG A 126 -3.51 -20.87 -9.42
N LYS A 127 -2.32 -20.66 -8.86
CA LYS A 127 -1.91 -21.29 -7.60
C LYS A 127 -2.68 -20.70 -6.42
N VAL A 128 -2.98 -19.39 -6.47
CA VAL A 128 -3.70 -18.69 -5.40
C VAL A 128 -5.20 -18.75 -5.64
N PHE A 129 -5.66 -18.21 -6.77
CA PHE A 129 -7.07 -18.10 -7.15
C PHE A 129 -7.38 -19.24 -8.14
N GLU A 130 -8.13 -20.27 -7.72
CA GLU A 130 -8.41 -21.47 -8.54
C GLU A 130 -9.36 -21.20 -9.72
N ASP A 131 -9.84 -19.96 -9.85
CA ASP A 131 -10.97 -19.56 -10.70
C ASP A 131 -10.58 -19.13 -12.12
N ASP A 132 -9.30 -19.24 -12.48
CA ASP A 132 -8.77 -18.76 -13.76
C ASP A 132 -8.03 -19.84 -14.52
#